data_AF-A0A2V6TXF2-F1
#
_entry.id   AF-A0A2V6TXF2-F1
#
_cell.length_a   1.000
_cell.length_b   1.000
_cell.length_c   1.000
_cell.angle_alpha   90.00
_cell.angle_beta   90.00
_cell.angle_gamma   90.00
#
_symmetry.space_group_name_H-M   'P 1'
#
loop_
_entity.id
_entity.type
_entity.pdbx_description
1 polymer ?
#
loop_
_entity_poly.entity_id
_entity_poly.type
_entity_poly.pdbx_seq_one_letter_code
_entity_poly.pdbx_strand_id
1 'polypeptide(L)'
;MAVTIAVVLAASIVSVLVRPVTHAAESPLFVAAVMVSAWLGGLGCGLLATALATLVLDAAMASTWPSFTLSEEAVARLAVFVSVALFVSAVDLARRRSESQRAVLLERERAARAEAEEANRAKDEFVTMVAHELRTPLTAILGWSAAMGDPRLVPALADRALEAIRRNATLQARLIADLVDLSRLGRGRLSLQLDTVDLRVVIDAAVDALTVTAGARGIKMVTEMVSACPTVRGDAVRL
;
A
#
# COMPACT_ATOMS: atom_id res chain seq x y z
N MET A 1 -20.19 -19.72 24.03
CA MET A 1 -21.09 -20.85 24.32
C MET A 1 -21.01 -21.32 25.78
N ALA A 2 -19.83 -21.62 26.34
CA ALA A 2 -19.71 -22.00 27.75
C ALA A 2 -20.12 -20.88 28.73
N VAL A 3 -19.73 -19.63 28.43
CA VAL A 3 -20.03 -18.45 29.25
C VAL A 3 -21.54 -18.15 29.29
N THR A 4 -22.25 -18.31 28.17
CA THR A 4 -23.69 -18.07 28.10
C THR A 4 -24.50 -19.09 28.89
N ILE A 5 -24.10 -20.37 28.85
CA ILE A 5 -24.73 -21.43 29.65
C ILE A 5 -24.51 -21.19 31.15
N ALA A 6 -23.29 -20.81 31.54
CA ALA A 6 -22.96 -20.52 32.94
C ALA A 6 -23.75 -19.33 33.52
N VAL A 7 -23.92 -18.26 32.74
CA VAL A 7 -24.67 -17.06 33.15
C VAL A 7 -26.17 -17.36 33.29
N VAL A 8 -26.75 -18.12 32.36
CA VAL A 8 -28.18 -18.50 32.44
C VAL A 8 -28.43 -19.43 33.62
N LEU A 9 -27.54 -20.40 33.89
CA LEU A 9 -27.64 -21.29 35.05
C LEU A 9 -27.53 -20.50 36.36
N ALA A 10 -26.55 -19.60 36.48
CA ALA A 10 -26.38 -18.77 37.67
C ALA A 10 -27.60 -17.87 37.92
N ALA A 11 -28.11 -17.21 36.88
CA ALA A 11 -29.31 -16.38 36.98
C ALA A 11 -30.56 -17.17 37.36
N SER A 12 -30.68 -18.41 36.86
CA SER A 12 -31.79 -19.32 37.17
C SER A 12 -31.74 -19.80 38.62
N ILE A 13 -30.56 -20.15 39.13
CA ILE A 13 -30.36 -20.56 40.53
C ILE A 13 -30.70 -19.41 41.47
N VAL A 14 -30.24 -18.20 41.18
CA VAL A 14 -30.54 -17.00 41.98
C VAL A 14 -32.03 -16.68 41.96
N SER A 15 -32.70 -16.83 40.81
CA SER A 15 -34.16 -16.63 40.69
C SER A 15 -34.96 -17.59 41.56
N VAL A 16 -34.58 -18.88 41.59
CA VAL A 16 -35.24 -19.90 42.41
C VAL A 16 -35.00 -19.67 43.90
N LEU A 17 -33.79 -19.23 44.28
CA LEU A 17 -33.41 -19.04 45.68
C LEU A 17 -34.07 -17.80 46.32
N VAL A 18 -34.39 -16.77 45.53
CA VAL A 18 -35.02 -15.52 46.01
C VAL A 18 -36.55 -15.62 46.08
N ARG A 19 -37.14 -16.61 45.41
CA ARG A 19 -38.60 -16.85 45.30
C ARG A 19 -39.37 -16.92 46.64
N PRO A 20 -38.88 -17.52 47.73
CA PRO A 20 -39.63 -17.59 48.99
C PRO A 20 -39.64 -16.27 49.78
N VAL A 21 -38.82 -15.28 49.41
CA VAL A 21 -38.69 -14.02 50.17
C VAL A 21 -39.51 -12.87 49.58
N THR A 22 -39.86 -12.92 48.28
CA THR A 22 -40.39 -11.73 47.60
C THR A 22 -41.88 -11.78 47.23
N HIS A 23 -42.56 -12.94 47.20
CA HIS A 23 -43.97 -13.11 46.79
C HIS A 23 -44.43 -12.33 45.51
N ALA A 24 -43.50 -11.74 44.76
CA ALA A 24 -43.73 -10.87 43.63
C ALA A 24 -43.16 -11.51 42.37
N ALA A 25 -43.94 -11.39 41.30
CA ALA A 25 -43.67 -11.95 39.99
C ALA A 25 -42.26 -11.61 39.48
N GLU A 26 -41.62 -12.65 38.94
CA GLU A 26 -40.65 -12.65 37.83
C GLU A 26 -39.71 -11.44 37.76
N SER A 27 -38.49 -11.65 38.28
CA SER A 27 -37.53 -10.58 38.53
C SER A 27 -36.92 -9.97 37.24
N PRO A 28 -36.76 -8.62 37.18
CA PRO A 28 -36.13 -7.90 36.07
C PRO A 28 -34.66 -8.30 35.81
N LEU A 29 -34.03 -8.97 36.78
CA LEU A 29 -32.68 -9.54 36.67
C LEU A 29 -32.59 -10.67 35.64
N PHE A 30 -33.67 -11.41 35.42
CA PHE A 30 -33.71 -12.50 34.42
C PHE A 30 -33.71 -11.95 32.99
N VAL A 31 -34.51 -10.91 32.74
CA VAL A 31 -34.52 -10.20 31.45
C VAL A 31 -33.16 -9.56 31.17
N ALA A 32 -32.53 -8.98 32.20
CA ALA A 32 -31.18 -8.44 32.08
C ALA A 32 -30.14 -9.52 31.72
N ALA A 33 -30.22 -10.72 32.29
CA ALA A 33 -29.32 -11.84 31.98
C ALA A 33 -29.49 -12.35 30.53
N VAL A 34 -30.72 -12.45 30.04
CA VAL A 34 -31.02 -12.81 28.64
C VAL A 34 -30.52 -11.73 27.67
N MET A 35 -30.70 -10.45 28.00
CA MET A 35 -30.19 -9.34 27.20
C MET A 35 -28.66 -9.32 27.13
N VAL A 36 -27.96 -9.53 28.26
CA VAL A 36 -26.49 -9.58 28.29
C VAL A 36 -25.95 -10.80 27.52
N SER A 37 -26.64 -11.94 27.58
CA SER A 37 -26.30 -13.15 26.82
C SER A 37 -26.48 -12.95 25.31
N ALA A 38 -27.57 -12.29 24.90
CA ALA A 38 -27.81 -11.91 23.50
C ALA A 38 -26.78 -10.90 22.99
N TRP A 39 -26.33 -9.97 23.84
CA TRP A 39 -25.34 -8.96 23.50
C TRP A 39 -23.93 -9.55 23.27
N LEU A 40 -23.54 -10.59 24.03
CA LEU A 40 -22.21 -11.20 23.93
C LEU A 40 -22.13 -12.38 22.94
N GLY A 41 -23.26 -13.01 22.58
CA GLY A 41 -23.26 -14.27 21.81
C GLY A 41 -23.82 -14.21 20.39
N GLY A 42 -24.38 -13.07 19.95
CA GLY A 42 -25.05 -12.95 18.65
C GLY A 42 -26.45 -13.60 18.60
N LEU A 43 -27.12 -13.48 17.44
CA LEU A 43 -28.55 -13.78 17.24
C LEU A 43 -28.95 -15.21 17.69
N GLY A 44 -28.13 -16.21 17.39
CA GLY A 44 -28.40 -17.61 17.72
C GLY A 44 -28.39 -17.91 19.23
N CYS A 45 -27.49 -17.27 19.98
CA CYS A 45 -27.42 -17.45 21.43
C CYS A 45 -28.59 -16.74 22.15
N GLY A 46 -29.04 -15.59 21.64
CA GLY A 46 -30.23 -14.90 22.15
C GLY A 46 -31.50 -15.73 21.97
N LEU A 47 -31.72 -16.29 20.78
CA LEU A 47 -32.88 -17.16 20.49
C LEU A 47 -32.88 -18.43 21.34
N LEU A 48 -31.72 -19.09 21.50
CA LEU A 48 -31.59 -20.27 22.36
C LEU A 48 -31.82 -19.94 23.84
N ALA A 49 -31.30 -18.80 24.32
CA ALA A 49 -31.52 -18.36 25.69
C ALA A 49 -33.01 -18.08 25.95
N THR A 50 -33.70 -17.42 25.01
CA THR A 50 -35.14 -17.19 25.11
C THR A 50 -35.93 -18.49 25.04
N ALA A 51 -35.63 -19.39 24.11
CA ALA A 51 -36.31 -20.68 24.00
C ALA A 51 -36.14 -21.54 25.26
N LEU A 52 -34.92 -21.61 25.81
CA LEU A 52 -34.64 -22.32 27.06
C LEU A 52 -35.31 -21.64 28.25
N ALA A 53 -35.30 -20.31 28.32
CA ALA A 53 -36.00 -19.54 29.34
C ALA A 53 -37.50 -19.83 29.34
N THR A 54 -38.13 -19.81 28.16
CA THR A 54 -39.55 -20.12 28.01
C THR A 54 -39.85 -21.55 28.43
N LEU A 55 -39.03 -22.53 28.01
CA LEU A 55 -39.22 -23.93 28.37
C LEU A 55 -39.04 -24.21 29.86
N VAL A 56 -38.09 -23.53 30.51
CA VAL A 56 -37.83 -23.66 31.95
C VAL A 56 -38.91 -22.98 32.78
N LEU A 57 -39.43 -21.82 32.35
CA LEU A 57 -40.56 -21.15 32.99
C LEU A 57 -41.83 -21.99 32.89
N ASP A 58 -42.07 -22.62 31.74
CA ASP A 58 -43.19 -23.53 31.50
C ASP A 58 -43.07 -24.80 32.37
N ALA A 59 -41.88 -25.41 32.44
CA ALA A 59 -41.63 -26.56 33.30
C ALA A 59 -41.73 -26.25 34.80
N ALA A 60 -41.31 -25.04 35.23
CA ALA A 60 -41.37 -24.62 36.63
C ALA A 60 -42.77 -24.15 37.08
N MET A 61 -43.69 -23.90 36.15
CA MET A 61 -45.12 -23.59 36.39
C MET A 61 -46.04 -24.81 36.25
N ALA A 62 -45.50 -25.97 35.89
CA ALA A 62 -46.27 -27.19 35.63
C ALA A 62 -46.99 -27.81 36.86
N SER A 63 -46.90 -27.21 38.07
CA SER A 63 -47.72 -27.63 39.23
C SER A 63 -49.09 -26.95 39.32
N THR A 64 -49.42 -26.01 38.43
CA THR A 64 -50.74 -25.36 38.40
C THR A 64 -51.10 -25.04 36.95
N TRP A 65 -51.70 -25.97 36.22
CA TRP A 65 -52.16 -25.72 34.85
C TRP A 65 -53.44 -24.89 34.85
N PRO A 66 -53.45 -23.72 34.20
CA PRO A 66 -54.58 -23.34 33.38
C PRO A 66 -54.17 -23.37 31.91
N SER A 67 -55.17 -23.65 31.07
CA SER A 67 -55.10 -23.72 29.60
C SER A 67 -54.22 -22.63 28.97
N PHE A 68 -53.43 -23.04 27.99
CA PHE A 68 -52.57 -22.20 27.14
C PHE A 68 -53.37 -21.13 26.39
N THR A 69 -53.71 -20.02 27.07
CA THR A 69 -54.31 -18.83 26.45
C THR A 69 -53.20 -17.83 26.18
N LEU A 70 -52.99 -17.46 24.92
CA LEU A 70 -52.10 -16.36 24.53
C LEU A 70 -52.60 -15.07 25.20
N SER A 71 -52.03 -14.71 26.36
CA SER A 71 -52.36 -13.46 27.03
C SER A 71 -51.75 -12.28 26.27
N GLU A 72 -52.48 -11.16 26.19
CA GLU A 72 -52.02 -9.94 25.49
C GLU A 72 -50.66 -9.46 26.02
N GLU A 73 -50.39 -9.66 27.32
CA GLU A 73 -49.11 -9.35 27.94
C GLU A 73 -47.94 -10.18 27.39
N ALA A 74 -48.15 -11.48 27.11
CA ALA A 74 -47.12 -12.35 26.56
C ALA A 74 -46.77 -11.92 25.12
N VAL A 75 -47.77 -11.52 24.34
CA VAL A 75 -47.58 -10.97 22.99
C VAL A 75 -46.83 -9.65 23.03
N ALA A 76 -47.19 -8.74 23.95
CA ALA A 76 -46.53 -7.45 24.11
C ALA A 76 -45.04 -7.60 24.51
N ARG A 77 -44.74 -8.47 25.48
CA ARG A 77 -43.35 -8.74 25.90
C ARG A 77 -42.51 -9.35 24.76
N LEU A 78 -43.07 -10.29 24.01
CA LEU A 78 -42.39 -10.88 22.85
C LEU A 78 -42.13 -9.85 21.75
N ALA A 79 -43.10 -8.99 21.45
CA ALA A 79 -42.97 -7.94 20.43
C ALA A 79 -41.85 -6.94 20.78
N VAL A 80 -41.80 -6.50 22.04
CA VAL A 80 -40.73 -5.61 22.54
C VAL A 80 -39.36 -6.31 22.45
N PHE A 81 -39.28 -7.57 22.88
CA PHE A 81 -38.04 -8.34 22.82
C PHE A 81 -37.52 -8.47 21.39
N VAL A 82 -38.38 -8.86 20.44
CA VAL A 82 -38.02 -8.99 19.02
C VAL A 82 -37.59 -7.64 18.44
N SER A 83 -38.30 -6.55 18.75
CA SER A 83 -37.95 -5.20 18.28
C SER A 83 -36.56 -4.77 18.76
N VAL A 84 -36.26 -4.94 20.05
CA VAL A 84 -34.94 -4.61 20.62
C VAL A 84 -33.84 -5.50 20.03
N ALA A 85 -34.09 -6.80 19.89
CA ALA A 85 -33.11 -7.73 19.31
C ALA A 85 -32.79 -7.38 17.84
N LEU A 86 -33.79 -7.01 17.05
CA LEU A 86 -33.60 -6.55 15.68
C LEU A 86 -32.82 -5.23 15.63
N PHE A 87 -33.16 -4.27 16.49
CA PHE A 87 -32.45 -3.00 16.55
C PHE A 87 -30.97 -3.17 16.92
N VAL A 88 -30.66 -3.93 17.97
CA VAL A 88 -29.29 -4.22 18.39
C VAL A 88 -28.52 -4.94 17.29
N SER A 89 -29.13 -5.94 16.65
CA SER A 89 -28.50 -6.68 15.55
C SER A 89 -28.22 -5.79 14.34
N ALA A 90 -29.15 -4.88 14.01
CA ALA A 90 -28.97 -3.93 12.92
C ALA A 90 -27.82 -2.95 13.19
N VAL A 91 -27.70 -2.46 14.43
CA VAL A 91 -26.60 -1.56 14.84
C VAL A 91 -25.25 -2.29 14.82
N ASP A 92 -25.17 -3.52 15.34
CA ASP A 92 -23.92 -4.30 15.32
C ASP A 92 -23.46 -4.60 13.88
N LEU A 93 -24.40 -4.97 13.00
CA LEU A 93 -24.09 -5.19 11.59
C LEU A 93 -23.60 -3.91 10.91
N ALA A 94 -24.27 -2.77 11.15
CA ALA A 94 -23.85 -1.47 10.63
C ALA A 94 -22.46 -1.06 11.14
N ARG A 95 -22.18 -1.31 12.43
CA ARG A 95 -20.89 -1.05 13.04
C ARG A 95 -19.78 -1.90 12.42
N ARG A 96 -19.96 -3.22 12.34
CA ARG A 96 -19.00 -4.14 11.71
C ARG A 96 -18.72 -3.78 10.24
N ARG A 97 -19.77 -3.36 9.52
CA ARG A 97 -19.63 -2.89 8.14
C ARG A 97 -18.77 -1.62 8.05
N SER A 98 -18.98 -0.67 8.95
CA SER A 98 -18.17 0.56 9.02
C SER A 98 -16.71 0.26 9.41
N GLU A 99 -16.49 -0.62 10.39
CA GLU A 99 -15.15 -1.03 10.83
C GLU A 99 -14.38 -1.76 9.71
N SER A 100 -15.02 -2.70 9.01
CA SER A 100 -14.41 -3.40 7.87
C SER A 100 -14.11 -2.45 6.70
N GLN A 101 -15.02 -1.53 6.37
CA GLN A 101 -14.76 -0.51 5.35
C GLN A 101 -13.58 0.40 5.72
N ARG A 102 -13.51 0.83 6.99
CA ARG A 102 -12.39 1.62 7.50
C ARG A 102 -11.07 0.86 7.41
N ALA A 103 -11.06 -0.43 7.79
CA ALA A 103 -9.86 -1.26 7.69
C ALA A 103 -9.35 -1.34 6.25
N VAL A 104 -10.25 -1.61 5.28
CA VAL A 104 -9.88 -1.67 3.85
C VAL A 104 -9.36 -0.32 3.34
N LEU A 105 -9.99 0.79 3.73
CA LEU A 105 -9.53 2.13 3.33
C LEU A 105 -8.17 2.47 3.92
N LEU A 106 -7.91 2.11 5.19
CA LEU A 106 -6.61 2.32 5.83
C LEU A 106 -5.51 1.46 5.18
N GLU A 107 -5.81 0.22 4.80
CA GLU A 107 -4.84 -0.60 4.08
C GLU A 107 -4.51 -0.02 2.70
N ARG A 108 -5.52 0.45 1.96
CA ARG A 108 -5.31 1.13 0.67
C ARG A 108 -4.52 2.42 0.81
N GLU A 109 -4.82 3.22 1.82
CA GLU A 109 -4.07 4.46 2.11
C GLU A 109 -2.61 4.15 2.45
N ARG A 110 -2.37 3.16 3.31
CA ARG A 110 -1.01 2.73 3.65
C ARG A 110 -0.24 2.20 2.44
N ALA A 111 -0.88 1.40 1.59
CA ALA A 111 -0.26 0.88 0.38
C ALA A 111 0.11 2.02 -0.60
N ALA A 112 -0.83 2.92 -0.88
CA ALA A 112 -0.60 4.07 -1.75
C ALA A 112 0.48 5.02 -1.17
N ARG A 113 0.49 5.20 0.16
CA ARG A 113 1.50 5.99 0.86
C ARG A 113 2.87 5.34 0.79
N ALA A 114 2.97 4.03 0.99
CA ALA A 114 4.23 3.30 0.89
C ALA A 114 4.82 3.39 -0.52
N GLU A 115 3.98 3.23 -1.55
CA GLU A 115 4.37 3.40 -2.96
C GLU A 115 4.87 4.83 -3.23
N ALA A 116 4.17 5.85 -2.74
CA ALA A 116 4.58 7.24 -2.88
C ALA A 116 5.90 7.54 -2.13
N GLU A 117 6.08 6.99 -0.93
CA GLU A 117 7.31 7.14 -0.15
C GLU A 117 8.50 6.41 -0.78
N GLU A 118 8.29 5.25 -1.40
CA GLU A 118 9.31 4.55 -2.19
C GLU A 118 9.71 5.36 -3.43
N ALA A 119 8.73 5.86 -4.19
CA ALA A 119 8.98 6.72 -5.34
C ALA A 119 9.74 8.00 -4.95
N ASN A 120 9.39 8.62 -3.82
CA ASN A 120 10.09 9.81 -3.36
C ASN A 120 11.53 9.50 -2.90
N ARG A 121 11.75 8.38 -2.21
CA ARG A 121 13.11 7.92 -1.85
C ARG A 121 13.97 7.69 -3.08
N ALA A 122 13.44 6.99 -4.10
CA ALA A 122 14.15 6.78 -5.36
C ALA A 122 14.49 8.10 -6.05
N LYS A 123 13.59 9.10 -6.01
CA LYS A 123 13.85 10.44 -6.53
C LYS A 123 14.98 11.15 -5.78
N ASP A 124 14.98 11.07 -4.45
CA ASP A 124 15.98 11.73 -3.60
C ASP A 124 17.37 11.08 -3.77
N GLU A 125 17.42 9.75 -3.89
CA GLU A 125 18.64 9.00 -4.22
C GLU A 125 19.17 9.38 -5.61
N PHE A 126 18.29 9.46 -6.61
CA PHE A 126 18.65 9.89 -7.96
C PHE A 126 19.22 11.31 -7.97
N VAL A 127 18.56 12.28 -7.32
CA VAL A 127 19.05 13.67 -7.25
C VAL A 127 20.42 13.73 -6.58
N THR A 128 20.62 12.97 -5.50
CA THR A 128 21.90 12.92 -4.79
C THR A 128 23.01 12.35 -5.68
N MET A 129 22.74 11.23 -6.36
CA MET A 129 23.68 10.60 -7.30
C MET A 129 24.08 11.57 -8.41
N VAL A 130 23.10 12.20 -9.05
CA VAL A 130 23.33 13.17 -10.14
C VAL A 130 24.15 14.36 -9.66
N ALA A 131 23.88 14.88 -8.46
CA ALA A 131 24.65 15.98 -7.90
C ALA A 131 26.13 15.60 -7.71
N HIS A 132 26.43 14.37 -7.31
CA HIS A 132 27.81 13.88 -7.19
C HIS A 132 28.48 13.72 -8.56
N GLU A 133 27.80 13.11 -9.52
CA GLU A 133 28.33 12.90 -10.88
C GLU A 133 28.59 14.22 -11.61
N LEU A 134 27.77 15.25 -11.37
CA LEU A 134 28.00 16.59 -11.94
C LEU A 134 29.12 17.37 -11.23
N ARG A 135 29.30 17.16 -9.92
CA ARG A 135 30.31 17.86 -9.11
C ARG A 135 31.72 17.46 -9.49
N THR A 136 31.98 16.20 -9.79
CA THR A 136 33.31 15.69 -10.14
C THR A 136 33.94 16.41 -11.34
N PRO A 137 33.31 16.44 -12.54
CA PRO A 137 33.86 17.15 -13.69
C PRO A 137 33.90 18.67 -13.47
N LEU A 138 32.91 19.25 -12.75
CA LEU A 138 32.91 20.67 -12.42
C LEU A 138 34.13 21.06 -11.57
N THR A 139 34.42 20.27 -10.53
CA THR A 139 35.57 20.47 -9.64
C THR A 139 36.88 20.41 -10.43
N ALA A 140 36.98 19.46 -11.37
CA ALA A 140 38.16 19.35 -12.25
C ALA A 140 38.32 20.58 -13.16
N ILE A 141 37.23 21.07 -13.77
CA ILE A 141 37.24 22.28 -14.61
C ILE A 141 37.68 23.49 -13.80
N LEU A 142 37.09 23.71 -12.62
CA LEU A 142 37.43 24.82 -11.74
C LEU A 142 38.89 24.76 -11.28
N GLY A 143 39.38 23.57 -10.91
CA GLY A 143 40.77 23.37 -10.49
C GLY A 143 41.78 23.71 -11.58
N TRP A 144 41.58 23.20 -12.80
CA TRP A 144 42.45 23.52 -13.93
C TRP A 144 42.33 24.97 -14.39
N SER A 145 41.13 25.54 -14.36
CA SER A 145 40.91 26.95 -14.67
C SER A 145 41.64 27.86 -13.68
N ALA A 146 41.63 27.53 -12.39
CA ALA A 146 42.37 28.27 -11.37
C ALA A 146 43.89 28.15 -11.59
N ALA A 147 44.38 26.96 -11.92
CA ALA A 147 45.80 26.73 -12.21
C ALA A 147 46.31 27.52 -13.42
N MET A 148 45.49 27.68 -14.46
CA MET A 148 45.82 28.52 -15.63
C MET A 148 45.92 30.02 -15.32
N GLY A 149 45.33 30.47 -14.20
CA GLY A 149 45.50 31.84 -13.73
C GLY A 149 46.81 32.11 -12.99
N ASP A 150 47.60 31.08 -12.64
CA ASP A 150 48.88 31.24 -11.97
C ASP A 150 49.99 31.61 -12.98
N PRO A 151 50.66 32.77 -12.85
CA PRO A 151 51.75 33.19 -13.74
C PRO A 151 52.95 32.23 -13.77
N ARG A 152 53.05 31.30 -12.82
CA ARG A 152 54.14 30.32 -12.70
C ARG A 152 53.85 28.99 -13.42
N LEU A 153 52.69 28.87 -14.09
CA LEU A 153 52.32 27.64 -14.78
C LEU A 153 53.24 27.39 -15.98
N VAL A 154 53.79 26.18 -16.05
CA VAL A 154 54.65 25.76 -17.17
C VAL A 154 53.81 25.58 -18.44
N PRO A 155 54.25 26.01 -19.63
CA PRO A 155 53.47 25.88 -20.88
C PRO A 155 52.94 24.46 -21.16
N ALA A 156 53.74 23.43 -20.90
CA ALA A 156 53.31 22.04 -21.08
C ALA A 156 52.18 21.61 -20.13
N LEU A 157 52.05 22.25 -18.96
CA LEU A 157 50.90 22.05 -18.06
C LEU A 157 49.66 22.83 -18.54
N ALA A 158 49.83 23.94 -19.24
CA ALA A 158 48.72 24.73 -19.78
C ALA A 158 47.95 23.93 -20.85
N ASP A 159 48.65 23.27 -21.77
CA ASP A 159 48.03 22.41 -22.79
C ASP A 159 47.26 21.23 -22.15
N ARG A 160 47.86 20.62 -21.11
CA ARG A 160 47.20 19.56 -20.34
C ARG A 160 45.96 20.05 -19.59
N ALA A 161 46.02 21.26 -19.02
CA ALA A 161 44.90 21.88 -18.32
C ALA A 161 43.75 22.16 -19.29
N LEU A 162 44.03 22.76 -20.46
CA LEU A 162 43.03 23.04 -21.49
C LEU A 162 42.34 21.76 -21.98
N GLU A 163 43.12 20.73 -22.26
CA GLU A 163 42.61 19.43 -22.70
C GLU A 163 41.81 18.73 -21.59
N ALA A 164 42.22 18.84 -20.32
CA ALA A 164 41.45 18.32 -19.20
C ALA A 164 40.11 19.07 -19.02
N ILE A 165 40.10 20.39 -19.16
CA ILE A 165 38.88 21.21 -19.12
C ILE A 165 37.93 20.78 -20.24
N ARG A 166 38.43 20.69 -21.49
CA ARG A 166 37.63 20.29 -22.65
C ARG A 166 36.98 18.93 -22.44
N ARG A 167 37.73 17.92 -21.98
CA ARG A 167 37.19 16.58 -21.71
C ARG A 167 36.11 16.59 -20.63
N ASN A 168 36.34 17.27 -19.50
CA ASN A 168 35.37 17.32 -18.41
C ASN A 168 34.11 18.12 -18.79
N ALA A 169 34.24 19.20 -19.55
CA ALA A 169 33.10 19.95 -20.06
C ALA A 169 32.26 19.11 -21.04
N THR A 170 32.92 18.32 -21.90
CA THR A 170 32.23 17.39 -22.81
C THR A 170 31.48 16.30 -22.04
N LEU A 171 32.11 15.72 -20.99
CA LEU A 171 31.47 14.75 -20.12
C LEU A 171 30.23 15.34 -19.43
N GLN A 172 30.36 16.54 -18.86
CA GLN A 172 29.27 17.22 -18.16
C GLN A 172 28.09 17.55 -19.09
N ALA A 173 28.37 17.99 -20.33
CA ALA A 173 27.34 18.25 -21.32
C ALA A 173 26.53 16.98 -21.68
N ARG A 174 27.21 15.83 -21.81
CA ARG A 174 26.55 14.53 -22.03
C ARG A 174 25.68 14.14 -20.84
N LEU A 175 26.20 14.24 -19.61
CA LEU A 175 25.41 13.96 -18.40
C LEU A 175 24.15 14.83 -18.33
N ILE A 176 24.25 16.13 -18.65
CA ILE A 176 23.08 17.02 -18.68
C ILE A 176 22.08 16.59 -19.74
N ALA A 177 22.53 16.24 -20.95
CA ALA A 177 21.66 15.76 -22.01
C ALA A 177 20.90 14.48 -21.58
N ASP A 178 21.61 13.52 -20.98
CA ASP A 178 21.04 12.27 -20.48
C ASP A 178 19.96 12.53 -19.41
N LEU A 179 20.19 13.49 -18.51
CA LEU A 179 19.21 13.89 -17.49
C LEU A 179 17.95 14.53 -18.08
N VAL A 180 18.11 15.37 -19.09
CA VAL A 180 16.98 15.99 -19.81
C VAL A 180 16.15 14.92 -20.50
N ASP A 181 16.80 13.92 -21.09
CA ASP A 181 16.14 12.82 -21.76
C ASP A 181 15.41 11.88 -20.80
N LEU A 182 16.03 11.54 -19.66
CA LEU A 182 15.38 10.80 -18.59
C LEU A 182 14.15 11.54 -18.05
N SER A 183 14.23 12.86 -17.91
CA SER A 183 13.09 13.71 -17.50
C SER A 183 11.95 13.74 -18.53
N ARG A 184 12.28 13.59 -19.82
CA ARG A 184 11.28 13.47 -20.90
C ARG A 184 10.65 12.09 -20.92
N LEU A 185 11.44 11.04 -20.75
CA LEU A 185 10.98 9.65 -20.62
C LEU A 185 9.99 9.49 -19.46
N GLY A 186 10.32 9.98 -18.26
CA GLY A 186 9.46 9.89 -17.09
C GLY A 186 8.11 10.62 -17.22
N ARG A 187 7.99 11.56 -18.18
CA ARG A 187 6.73 12.26 -18.50
C ARG A 187 6.02 11.71 -19.73
N GLY A 188 6.51 10.62 -20.32
CA GLY A 188 6.01 10.08 -21.58
C GLY A 188 6.21 11.02 -22.78
N ARG A 189 7.14 11.98 -22.69
CA ARG A 189 7.39 13.02 -23.70
C ARG A 189 8.68 12.80 -24.49
N LEU A 190 9.25 11.60 -24.48
CA LEU A 190 10.34 11.30 -25.39
C LEU A 190 9.76 11.23 -26.81
N SER A 191 10.00 12.27 -27.60
CA SER A 191 9.65 12.29 -29.02
C SER A 191 10.83 11.72 -29.81
N LEU A 192 10.64 10.57 -30.45
CA LEU A 192 11.61 10.00 -31.38
C LEU A 192 11.47 10.70 -32.73
N GLN A 193 12.58 11.17 -33.29
CA GLN A 193 12.60 11.64 -34.68
C GLN A 193 12.82 10.44 -35.59
N LEU A 194 11.72 9.79 -35.98
CA LEU A 194 11.76 8.56 -36.77
C LEU A 194 11.97 8.86 -38.26
N ASP A 195 13.19 8.62 -38.73
CA ASP A 195 13.58 8.68 -40.15
C ASP A 195 14.02 7.31 -40.67
N THR A 196 14.25 7.22 -41.99
CA THR A 196 14.85 6.03 -42.60
C THR A 196 16.35 6.06 -42.34
N VAL A 197 16.84 5.12 -41.53
CA VAL A 197 18.23 5.04 -41.06
C VAL A 197 18.92 3.84 -41.69
N ASP A 198 20.09 4.07 -42.28
CA ASP A 198 21.00 2.99 -42.70
C ASP A 198 21.81 2.52 -41.49
N LEU A 199 21.53 1.29 -41.03
CA LEU A 199 22.20 0.70 -39.87
C LEU A 199 23.70 0.54 -40.09
N ARG A 200 24.18 0.38 -41.32
CA ARG A 200 25.62 0.28 -41.59
C ARG A 200 26.34 1.55 -41.15
N VAL A 201 25.77 2.71 -41.47
CA VAL A 201 26.34 4.02 -41.11
C VAL A 201 26.38 4.20 -39.59
N VAL A 202 25.32 3.80 -38.89
CA VAL A 202 25.26 3.88 -37.42
C VAL A 202 26.28 2.95 -36.77
N ILE A 203 26.36 1.69 -37.23
CA ILE A 203 27.30 0.70 -36.70
C ILE A 203 28.75 1.14 -36.95
N ASP A 204 29.08 1.59 -38.15
CA ASP A 204 30.42 2.06 -38.49
C ASP A 204 30.82 3.27 -37.62
N ALA A 205 29.91 4.25 -37.45
CA ALA A 205 30.15 5.39 -36.57
C ALA A 205 30.37 5.00 -35.11
N ALA A 206 29.61 4.02 -34.60
CA ALA A 206 29.76 3.51 -33.24
C ALA A 206 31.10 2.76 -33.04
N VAL A 207 31.50 1.94 -34.03
CA VAL A 207 32.77 1.22 -34.02
C VAL A 207 33.94 2.19 -34.05
N ASP A 208 33.90 3.19 -34.92
CA ASP A 208 34.92 4.23 -35.03
C ASP A 208 35.07 5.00 -33.71
N ALA A 209 33.95 5.38 -33.09
CA ALA A 209 33.95 6.07 -31.80
C ALA A 209 34.60 5.26 -30.67
N LEU A 210 34.48 3.93 -30.71
CA LEU A 210 35.01 3.03 -29.68
C LEU A 210 36.43 2.53 -29.99
N THR A 211 36.89 2.60 -31.24
CA THR A 211 38.17 2.02 -31.69
C THR A 211 39.36 2.52 -30.88
N VAL A 212 39.44 3.83 -30.60
CA VAL A 212 40.53 4.43 -29.81
C VAL A 212 40.54 3.92 -28.37
N THR A 213 39.36 3.80 -27.76
CA THR A 213 39.22 3.37 -26.35
C THR A 213 39.45 1.87 -26.20
N ALA A 214 38.98 1.07 -27.15
CA ALA A 214 39.21 -0.37 -27.22
C ALA A 214 40.71 -0.67 -27.41
N GLY A 215 41.38 0.04 -28.31
CA GLY A 215 42.83 -0.09 -28.53
C GLY A 215 43.65 0.24 -27.28
N ALA A 216 43.30 1.30 -26.55
CA ALA A 216 43.95 1.67 -25.29
C ALA A 216 43.81 0.61 -24.18
N ARG A 217 42.81 -0.28 -24.28
CA ARG A 217 42.57 -1.39 -23.35
C ARG A 217 42.96 -2.76 -23.90
N GLY A 218 43.56 -2.83 -25.09
CA GLY A 218 43.94 -4.09 -25.74
C GLY A 218 42.75 -4.95 -26.20
N ILE A 219 41.58 -4.34 -26.40
CA ILE A 219 40.34 -5.03 -26.80
C ILE A 219 40.24 -5.00 -28.32
N LYS A 220 40.08 -6.18 -28.95
CA LYS A 220 39.85 -6.32 -30.40
C LYS A 220 38.36 -6.17 -30.71
N MET A 221 38.00 -5.17 -31.51
CA MET A 221 36.65 -5.01 -32.07
C MET A 221 36.53 -5.85 -33.35
N VAL A 222 35.44 -6.60 -33.49
CA VAL A 222 35.11 -7.37 -34.69
C VAL A 222 33.69 -7.04 -35.10
N THR A 223 33.50 -6.67 -36.37
CA THR A 223 32.19 -6.41 -36.96
C THR A 223 31.92 -7.39 -38.09
N GLU A 224 30.84 -8.15 -37.96
CA GLU A 224 30.31 -9.00 -39.03
C GLU A 224 28.96 -8.42 -39.47
N MET A 225 28.90 -7.94 -40.71
CA MET A 225 27.68 -7.37 -41.30
C MET A 225 27.30 -8.13 -42.56
N VAL A 226 26.01 -8.43 -42.71
CA VAL A 226 25.46 -8.97 -43.96
C VAL A 226 25.55 -7.90 -45.06
N SER A 227 25.79 -8.33 -46.31
CA SER A 227 26.03 -7.44 -47.46
C SER A 227 24.85 -6.48 -47.74
N ALA A 228 23.61 -6.92 -47.55
CA ALA A 228 22.42 -6.08 -47.62
C ALA A 228 21.89 -5.77 -46.21
N CYS A 229 22.44 -4.74 -45.56
CA CYS A 229 21.91 -4.29 -44.28
C CYS A 229 20.62 -3.49 -44.55
N PRO A 230 19.47 -3.87 -43.96
CA PRO A 230 18.22 -3.17 -44.23
C PRO A 230 18.23 -1.77 -43.60
N THR A 231 17.59 -0.82 -44.28
CA THR A 231 17.25 0.45 -43.64
C THR A 231 16.09 0.23 -42.66
N VAL A 232 16.13 0.91 -41.52
CA VAL A 232 15.11 0.81 -40.47
C VAL A 232 14.47 2.17 -40.24
N ARG A 233 13.20 2.19 -39.81
CA ARG A 233 12.63 3.42 -39.23
C ARG A 233 13.11 3.56 -37.80
N GLY A 234 13.86 4.61 -37.52
CA GLY A 234 14.43 4.86 -36.20
C GLY A 234 14.93 6.29 -36.04
N ASP A 235 15.32 6.63 -34.82
CA ASP A 235 16.02 7.87 -34.52
C ASP A 235 17.52 7.58 -34.53
N ALA A 236 18.23 8.08 -35.53
CA ALA A 236 19.66 7.78 -35.75
C ALA A 236 20.56 8.24 -34.59
N VAL A 237 20.13 9.21 -33.78
CA VAL A 237 20.90 9.68 -32.61
C VAL A 237 20.72 8.75 -31.41
N ARG A 238 19.69 7.90 -31.43
CA ARG A 238 19.29 7.02 -30.33
C ARG A 238 19.58 5.53 -30.58
N LEU A 239 19.78 5.15 -31.85
CA LEU A 239 20.25 3.83 -32.27
C LEU A 239 21.76 3.70 -32.05
#